data_AF-A0A355C9D8-F1
#
_entry.id   AF-A0A355C9D8-F1
#
_cell.length_a   1.000
_cell.length_b   1.000
_cell.length_c   1.000
_cell.angle_alpha   90.00
_cell.angle_beta   90.00
_cell.angle_gamma   90.00
#
_symmetry.space_group_name_H-M   'P 1'
#
loop_
_entity.id
_entity.type
_entity.pdbx_description
1 polymer ?
#
loop_
_entity_poly.entity_id
_entity_poly.type
_entity_poly.pdbx_seq_one_letter_code
_entity_poly.pdbx_strand_id
1 'polypeptide(L)'
;GIKNAAGVEVCQMERGLEVLIGVKKEPGFGHIITCGLGGIFVEILKDIQYTLAPVTRTEALRMIRSLKSYKLIQGARGKEGISEEVFAEVICKVSDLLVLVPEIEEMDLNPLMGRGHHLSAVDVVIKM
;
A
#
# COMPACT_ATOMS: atom_id res chain seq x y z
N GLY A 1 1.86 -32.73 8.74
CA GLY A 1 2.84 -31.82 8.12
C GLY A 1 2.33 -31.40 6.76
N ILE A 2 2.55 -30.15 6.36
CA ILE A 2 2.19 -29.66 5.02
C ILE A 2 3.12 -30.37 4.02
N LYS A 3 2.55 -31.18 3.11
CA LYS A 3 3.32 -31.91 2.11
C LYS A 3 3.96 -30.90 1.15
N ASN A 4 5.25 -31.06 0.85
CA ASN A 4 6.06 -30.22 -0.04
C ASN A 4 6.44 -28.81 0.48
N ALA A 5 6.34 -28.54 1.78
CA ALA A 5 6.90 -27.30 2.33
C ALA A 5 8.43 -27.30 2.26
N ALA A 6 9.02 -26.33 1.54
CA ALA A 6 10.47 -26.16 1.46
C ALA A 6 11.08 -25.47 2.69
N GLY A 7 10.25 -24.76 3.47
CA GLY A 7 10.65 -24.03 4.67
C GLY A 7 9.45 -23.38 5.35
N VAL A 8 9.73 -22.62 6.42
CA VAL A 8 8.76 -21.80 7.14
C VAL A 8 9.37 -20.43 7.34
N GLU A 9 8.60 -19.39 7.04
CA GLU A 9 8.95 -18.01 7.36
C GLU A 9 8.46 -17.66 8.77
N VAL A 10 9.34 -17.09 9.58
CA VAL A 10 9.00 -16.62 10.93
C VAL A 10 9.08 -15.10 10.93
N CYS A 11 7.92 -14.46 10.98
CA CYS A 11 7.79 -13.00 10.93
C CYS A 11 7.24 -12.45 12.26
N GLN A 12 7.55 -11.19 12.53
CA GLN A 12 6.98 -10.47 13.66
C GLN A 12 5.47 -10.25 13.44
N MET A 13 4.68 -10.41 14.51
CA MET A 13 3.24 -10.11 14.45
C MET A 13 3.03 -8.59 14.52
N GLU A 14 2.72 -7.99 13.38
CA GLU A 14 2.41 -6.56 13.27
C GLU A 14 0.96 -6.25 13.66
N ARG A 15 0.73 -5.05 14.23
CA ARG A 15 -0.59 -4.57 14.62
C ARG A 15 -0.71 -3.08 14.34
N GLY A 16 -1.84 -2.67 13.76
CA GLY A 16 -2.08 -1.29 13.38
C GLY A 16 -3.32 -1.13 12.49
N LEU A 17 -3.38 0.00 11.80
CA LEU A 17 -4.33 0.23 10.72
C LEU A 17 -3.79 -0.45 9.45
N GLU A 18 -4.63 -1.26 8.81
CA GLU A 18 -4.30 -1.87 7.53
C GLU A 18 -4.52 -0.86 6.40
N VAL A 19 -3.50 -0.71 5.55
CA VAL A 19 -3.55 0.03 4.29
C VAL A 19 -3.00 -0.87 3.18
N LEU A 20 -3.17 -0.46 1.93
CA LEU A 20 -2.58 -1.17 0.79
C LEU A 20 -1.95 -0.21 -0.20
N ILE A 21 -1.00 -0.75 -0.96
CA ILE A 21 -0.51 -0.16 -2.21
C ILE A 21 -0.54 -1.24 -3.28
N GLY A 22 -1.23 -0.96 -4.38
CA GLY A 22 -1.27 -1.83 -5.55
C GLY A 22 -0.59 -1.16 -6.74
N VAL A 23 0.01 -1.96 -7.61
CA VAL A 23 0.58 -1.51 -8.89
C VAL A 23 0.07 -2.42 -9.99
N LYS A 24 -0.30 -1.81 -11.12
CA LYS A 24 -0.58 -2.53 -12.34
C LYS A 24 -0.02 -1.79 -13.54
N LYS A 25 0.71 -2.49 -14.41
CA LYS A 25 1.20 -1.95 -15.67
C LYS A 25 0.08 -2.01 -16.70
N GLU A 26 -0.32 -0.85 -17.21
CA GLU A 26 -1.34 -0.72 -18.24
C GLU A 26 -0.69 -0.41 -19.60
N PRO A 27 -1.02 -1.18 -20.67
CA PRO A 27 -0.49 -0.94 -22.00
C PRO A 27 -0.76 0.50 -22.48
N GLY A 28 0.32 1.22 -22.83
CA GLY A 28 0.24 2.59 -23.34
C GLY A 28 0.10 3.69 -22.26
N PHE A 29 -0.16 3.34 -21.00
CA PHE A 29 -0.27 4.29 -19.89
C PHE A 29 0.88 4.22 -18.88
N GLY A 30 1.64 3.12 -18.87
CA GLY A 30 2.68 2.88 -17.87
C GLY A 30 2.09 2.24 -16.61
N HIS A 31 2.71 2.46 -15.46
CA HIS A 31 2.24 1.88 -14.19
C HIS A 31 1.18 2.75 -13.52
N ILE A 32 0.07 2.14 -13.15
CA ILE A 32 -0.94 2.72 -12.27
C ILE A 32 -0.63 2.27 -10.84
N ILE A 33 -0.46 3.24 -9.94
CA ILE A 33 -0.37 3.03 -8.50
C ILE A 33 -1.74 3.28 -7.86
N THR A 34 -2.13 2.37 -6.97
CA THR A 34 -3.36 2.42 -6.19
C THR A 34 -3.02 2.48 -4.71
N CYS A 35 -3.75 3.26 -3.91
CA CYS A 35 -3.67 3.19 -2.44
C CYS A 35 -5.05 3.24 -1.79
N GLY A 36 -5.19 2.64 -0.61
CA GLY A 36 -6.43 2.67 0.17
C GLY A 36 -6.30 2.01 1.54
N LEU A 37 -7.41 1.93 2.28
CA LEU A 37 -7.49 1.13 3.51
C LEU A 37 -7.59 -0.35 3.22
N GLY A 38 -6.84 -1.19 3.92
CA GLY A 38 -6.91 -2.65 3.82
C GLY A 38 -8.08 -3.26 4.60
N GLY A 39 -8.12 -4.59 4.61
CA GLY A 39 -9.13 -5.39 5.30
C GLY A 39 -10.55 -5.22 4.74
N ILE A 40 -11.56 -5.37 5.60
CA ILE A 40 -12.99 -5.29 5.22
C ILE A 40 -13.39 -3.98 4.51
N PHE A 41 -12.57 -2.93 4.67
CA PHE A 41 -12.87 -1.61 4.14
C PHE A 41 -12.67 -1.53 2.62
N VAL A 42 -11.74 -2.29 2.04
CA VAL A 42 -11.58 -2.35 0.56
C VAL A 42 -12.77 -3.01 -0.11
N GLU A 43 -13.25 -4.13 0.42
CA GLU A 43 -14.31 -4.91 -0.21
C GLU A 43 -15.67 -4.18 -0.14
N ILE A 44 -15.94 -3.52 0.98
CA ILE A 44 -17.24 -2.89 1.25
C ILE A 44 -17.28 -1.43 0.77
N LEU A 45 -16.23 -0.64 1.04
CA LEU A 45 -16.24 0.80 0.74
C LEU A 45 -15.69 1.13 -0.65
N LYS A 46 -14.90 0.22 -1.24
CA LYS A 46 -14.16 0.45 -2.49
C LYS A 46 -13.44 1.80 -2.47
N ASP A 47 -12.87 2.13 -1.31
CA ASP A 47 -12.25 3.43 -1.05
C ASP A 47 -10.76 3.38 -1.38
N ILE A 48 -10.48 3.60 -2.65
CA ILE A 48 -9.16 3.52 -3.25
C ILE A 48 -8.94 4.73 -4.16
N GLN A 49 -7.69 5.16 -4.24
CA GLN A 49 -7.26 6.25 -5.12
C GLN A 49 -6.19 5.73 -6.08
N TYR A 50 -6.17 6.27 -7.28
CA TYR A 50 -5.27 5.87 -8.35
C TYR A 50 -4.46 7.04 -8.85
N THR A 51 -3.22 6.78 -9.28
CA THR A 51 -2.39 7.73 -10.01
C THR A 51 -1.48 6.99 -10.98
N LEU A 52 -0.94 7.70 -11.97
CA LEU A 52 0.12 7.17 -12.82
C LEU A 52 1.48 7.40 -12.15
N ALA A 53 2.39 6.45 -12.31
CA ALA A 53 3.80 6.62 -11.99
C ALA A 53 4.50 7.43 -13.12
N PRO A 54 5.52 8.25 -12.80
CA PRO A 54 6.06 8.49 -11.47
C PRO A 54 5.17 9.42 -10.61
N VAL A 55 5.19 9.24 -9.30
CA VAL A 55 4.35 9.93 -8.32
C VAL A 55 5.18 10.88 -7.49
N THR A 56 4.80 12.15 -7.46
CA THR A 56 5.39 13.14 -6.55
C THR A 56 4.80 13.03 -5.14
N ARG A 57 5.55 13.49 -4.14
CA ARG A 57 5.07 13.56 -2.74
C ARG A 57 3.73 14.29 -2.61
N THR A 58 3.54 15.38 -3.36
CA THR A 58 2.29 16.16 -3.34
C THR A 58 1.11 15.36 -3.90
N GLU A 59 1.33 14.58 -4.96
CA GLU A 59 0.31 13.70 -5.54
C GLU A 59 -0.04 12.57 -4.58
N ALA A 60 0.96 11.92 -3.98
CA ALA A 60 0.76 10.87 -3.00
C ALA A 60 -0.06 11.37 -1.78
N LEU A 61 0.28 12.54 -1.23
CA LEU A 61 -0.51 13.17 -0.16
C LEU A 61 -1.92 13.50 -0.59
N ARG A 62 -2.10 14.00 -1.83
CA ARG A 62 -3.44 14.29 -2.37
C ARG A 62 -4.27 13.02 -2.49
N MET A 63 -3.69 11.91 -2.95
CA MET A 63 -4.36 10.62 -3.00
C MET A 63 -4.82 10.20 -1.61
N ILE A 64 -3.92 10.17 -0.64
CA ILE A 64 -4.22 9.74 0.73
C ILE A 64 -5.35 10.59 1.34
N ARG A 65 -5.28 11.92 1.18
CA ARG A 65 -6.30 12.87 1.68
C ARG A 65 -7.64 12.78 0.96
N SER A 66 -7.67 12.19 -0.24
CA SER A 66 -8.87 12.02 -1.06
C SER A 66 -9.62 10.72 -0.75
N LEU A 67 -9.06 9.84 0.08
CA LEU A 67 -9.76 8.67 0.60
C LEU A 67 -10.96 9.12 1.42
N LYS A 68 -12.14 8.54 1.18
CA LYS A 68 -13.35 8.78 1.98
C LYS A 68 -13.12 8.45 3.45
N SER A 69 -12.24 7.50 3.70
CA SER A 69 -11.82 6.99 5.00
C SER A 69 -10.58 7.68 5.55
N TYR A 70 -10.12 8.80 4.97
CA TYR A 70 -8.95 9.54 5.45
C TYR A 70 -8.98 9.85 6.96
N LYS A 71 -10.16 10.06 7.57
CA LYS A 71 -10.27 10.23 9.03
C LYS A 71 -9.80 9.01 9.83
N LEU A 72 -9.87 7.81 9.29
CA LEU A 72 -9.32 6.60 9.91
C LEU A 72 -7.79 6.56 9.77
N ILE A 73 -7.25 7.02 8.64
CA ILE A 73 -5.80 7.23 8.45
C ILE A 73 -5.27 8.19 9.52
N GLN A 74 -6.01 9.27 9.84
CA GLN A 74 -5.64 10.20 10.91
C GLN A 74 -5.81 9.64 12.33
N GLY A 75 -6.43 8.48 12.49
CA GLY A 75 -6.78 7.87 13.77
C GLY A 75 -8.21 8.19 14.23
N ALA A 76 -8.84 7.23 14.92
CA ALA A 76 -10.21 7.35 15.39
C ALA A 76 -10.46 6.54 16.67
N ARG A 77 -11.32 7.06 17.57
CA ARG A 77 -11.80 6.36 18.78
C ARG A 77 -10.69 5.73 19.63
N GLY A 78 -9.63 6.49 19.90
CA GLY A 78 -8.50 6.04 20.73
C GLY A 78 -7.53 5.07 20.02
N LYS A 79 -7.74 4.76 18.74
CA LYS A 79 -6.76 4.07 17.91
C LYS A 79 -5.87 5.10 17.23
N GLU A 80 -4.56 4.90 17.35
CA GLU A 80 -3.56 5.64 16.59
C GLU A 80 -3.74 5.32 15.09
N GLY A 81 -3.68 6.37 14.27
CA GLY A 81 -3.69 6.23 12.82
C GLY A 81 -2.29 5.96 12.26
N ILE A 82 -2.07 6.38 11.03
CA ILE A 82 -0.80 6.33 10.31
C ILE A 82 -0.47 7.75 9.86
N SER A 83 0.81 8.11 9.97
CA SER A 83 1.35 9.33 9.40
C SER A 83 1.16 9.31 7.89
N GLU A 84 0.35 10.22 7.36
CA GLU A 84 0.16 10.38 5.92
C GLU A 84 1.49 10.64 5.19
N GLU A 85 2.47 11.21 5.89
CA GLU A 85 3.78 11.50 5.33
C GLU A 85 4.62 10.24 5.13
N VAL A 86 4.57 9.31 6.10
CA VAL A 86 5.23 7.99 5.95
C VAL A 86 4.53 7.18 4.86
N PHE A 87 3.20 7.26 4.78
CA PHE A 87 2.47 6.58 3.72
C PHE A 87 2.82 7.13 2.34
N ALA A 88 2.85 8.46 2.19
CA ALA A 88 3.21 9.14 0.96
C ALA A 88 4.65 8.82 0.55
N GLU A 89 5.58 8.73 1.50
CA GLU A 89 6.97 8.33 1.25
C GLU A 89 7.05 6.92 0.67
N VAL A 90 6.30 5.96 1.22
CA VAL A 90 6.28 4.58 0.69
C VAL A 90 5.69 4.54 -0.72
N ILE A 91 4.62 5.30 -1.00
CA ILE A 91 4.06 5.43 -2.36
C ILE A 91 5.12 5.98 -3.33
N CYS A 92 5.88 7.01 -2.95
CA CYS A 92 6.94 7.56 -3.78
C CYS A 92 8.07 6.54 -4.00
N LYS A 93 8.47 5.78 -2.98
CA LYS A 93 9.48 4.73 -3.10
C LYS A 93 9.05 3.59 -4.03
N VAL A 94 7.78 3.17 -3.95
CA VAL A 94 7.20 2.22 -4.91
C VAL A 94 7.23 2.81 -6.30
N SER A 95 6.84 4.07 -6.48
CA SER A 95 6.94 4.76 -7.77
C SER A 95 8.35 4.78 -8.33
N ASP A 96 9.35 5.11 -7.53
CA ASP A 96 10.75 5.15 -7.96
C ASP A 96 11.25 3.76 -8.36
N LEU A 97 10.84 2.72 -7.64
CA LEU A 97 11.14 1.33 -7.98
C LEU A 97 10.61 0.96 -9.38
N LEU A 98 9.40 1.39 -9.75
CA LEU A 98 8.81 1.10 -11.06
C LEU A 98 9.53 1.80 -12.22
N VAL A 99 10.18 2.93 -11.95
CA VAL A 99 11.06 3.60 -12.92
C VAL A 99 12.34 2.79 -13.14
N LEU A 100 12.87 2.19 -12.08
CA LEU A 100 14.09 1.38 -12.12
C LEU A 100 13.84 -0.02 -12.70
N VAL A 101 12.66 -0.58 -12.48
CA VAL A 101 12.28 -1.96 -12.83
C VAL A 101 10.97 -1.94 -13.63
N PRO A 102 11.00 -1.44 -14.88
CA PRO A 102 9.80 -1.26 -15.69
C PRO A 102 9.14 -2.58 -16.10
N GLU A 103 9.81 -3.72 -15.96
CA GLU A 103 9.28 -5.05 -16.24
C GLU A 103 8.19 -5.50 -15.26
N ILE A 104 8.12 -4.94 -14.06
CA ILE A 104 7.06 -5.28 -13.08
C ILE A 104 5.68 -5.07 -13.72
N GLU A 105 4.91 -6.16 -13.87
CA GLU A 105 3.55 -6.14 -14.38
C GLU A 105 2.56 -5.79 -13.28
N GLU A 106 2.71 -6.39 -12.11
CA GLU A 106 1.82 -6.21 -10.96
C GLU A 106 2.61 -6.26 -9.65
N MET A 107 2.17 -5.47 -8.67
CA MET A 107 2.70 -5.49 -7.31
C MET A 107 1.55 -5.27 -6.34
N ASP A 108 1.41 -6.11 -5.33
CA ASP A 108 0.40 -5.95 -4.28
C ASP A 108 1.08 -5.96 -2.91
N LEU A 109 1.05 -4.81 -2.24
CA LEU A 109 1.48 -4.65 -0.85
C LEU A 109 0.22 -4.61 0.01
N ASN A 110 -0.25 -5.78 0.42
CA ASN A 110 -1.50 -5.93 1.13
C ASN A 110 -1.46 -7.15 2.09
N PRO A 111 -1.44 -6.95 3.42
CA PRO A 111 -1.59 -5.67 4.10
C PRO A 111 -0.24 -4.96 4.32
N LEU A 112 -0.28 -3.63 4.24
CA LEU A 112 0.65 -2.75 4.93
C LEU A 112 0.08 -2.41 6.30
N MET A 113 0.85 -2.62 7.36
CA MET A 113 0.43 -2.36 8.74
C MET A 113 1.01 -1.03 9.23
N GLY A 114 0.14 -0.05 9.48
CA GLY A 114 0.51 1.32 9.88
C GLY A 114 0.20 1.63 11.34
N ARG A 115 1.13 2.30 12.04
CA ARG A 115 0.94 2.85 13.39
C ARG A 115 1.86 4.06 13.62
N GLY A 116 1.29 5.24 13.72
CA GLY A 116 2.04 6.49 13.86
C GLY A 116 3.00 6.66 12.68
N HIS A 117 4.30 6.72 12.95
CA HIS A 117 5.33 6.81 11.90
C HIS A 117 5.89 5.46 11.43
N HIS A 118 5.34 4.34 11.91
CA HIS A 118 5.71 3.00 11.46
C HIS A 118 4.76 2.52 10.37
N LEU A 119 5.31 1.98 9.29
CA LEU A 119 4.57 1.31 8.22
C LEU A 119 5.39 0.12 7.72
N SER A 120 4.83 -1.09 7.81
CA SER A 120 5.51 -2.32 7.41
C SER A 120 4.66 -3.14 6.46
N ALA A 121 5.27 -3.64 5.39
CA ALA A 121 4.64 -4.67 4.57
C ALA A 121 4.63 -6.01 5.31
N VAL A 122 3.44 -6.57 5.48
CA VAL A 122 3.27 -7.90 6.08
C VAL A 122 3.31 -8.97 5.00
N ASP A 123 2.79 -8.66 3.82
CA ASP A 123 2.82 -9.50 2.63
C ASP A 123 3.07 -8.65 1.39
N VAL A 124 3.78 -9.24 0.42
CA VAL A 124 4.08 -8.61 -0.87
C VAL A 124 4.06 -9.67 -1.96
N VAL A 125 3.23 -9.45 -2.99
CA VAL A 125 3.22 -10.27 -4.20
C VAL A 125 3.71 -9.42 -5.37
N ILE A 126 4.66 -9.94 -6.15
CA ILE A 126 5.20 -9.27 -7.33
C ILE A 126 5.08 -10.20 -8.54
N LYS A 127 4.61 -9.64 -9.64
CA LYS A 127 4.59 -10.30 -10.96
C LYS A 127 5.46 -9.49 -11.92
N MET A 128 6.31 -10.20 -12.65
CA MET A 128 7.25 -9.68 -13.65
C MET A 128 6.76 -9.99 -15.06
#